data_AF-A0A2W2BT78-F1
#
_entry.id   AF-A0A2W2BT78-F1
#
_cell.length_a   1.000
_cell.length_b   1.000
_cell.length_c   1.000
_cell.angle_alpha   90.00
_cell.angle_beta   90.00
_cell.angle_gamma   90.00
#
_symmetry.space_group_name_H-M   'P 1'
#
loop_
_entity.id
_entity.type
_entity.pdbx_description
1 polymer ?
#
loop_
_entity_poly.entity_id
_entity_poly.type
_entity_poly.pdbx_seq_one_letter_code
_entity_poly.pdbx_strand_id
1 'polypeptide(L)'
;MKKLLIFFLVILLFSKVSAQTLIRDTLFFKNGTMVIGKMKTVKLGLVKFDIDNIILASIQLRNIRTMTAVTKIFRVETIRHDVYYGNIYPSRKEGEVIVVSGGDSIAVAVVEISVLYAYRDAFMQRFSGNLSLGFNYTKSSSVGNVNYDNKLFYTARKQELGFAFAGNYSITDTLFNRDREDWSLKFNHYFSPVWFGTILGAYQRNLELSMLRRIQEGLGAGEKFLTKKSLYAWYRGGMVLNQETNTDNETSGTLAEVFMQFEFNFFRFIKPKISLTIAQTVYYNLSELGRFRNDGTVTLSYEAIKDLKFTLNFYNNYDSKPPVEGSQTFDYGATYGITYKF
;
A
#
# COMPACT_ATOMS: atom_id res chain seq x y z
N MET A 1 58.90 14.43 32.25
CA MET A 1 58.62 13.42 31.20
C MET A 1 58.12 12.07 31.74
N LYS A 2 58.66 11.52 32.85
CA LYS A 2 58.19 10.22 33.42
C LYS A 2 56.74 10.20 33.95
N LYS A 3 56.18 11.34 34.40
CA LYS A 3 54.79 11.41 34.89
C LYS A 3 53.72 11.39 33.77
N LEU A 4 54.08 11.79 32.54
CA LEU A 4 53.17 11.80 31.40
C LEU A 4 53.00 10.40 30.78
N LEU A 5 54.05 9.57 30.87
CA LEU A 5 54.05 8.19 30.36
C LEU A 5 53.15 7.26 31.20
N ILE A 6 53.07 7.50 32.52
CA ILE A 6 52.24 6.72 33.44
C ILE A 6 50.74 7.02 33.22
N PHE A 7 50.40 8.26 32.88
CA PHE A 7 49.01 8.63 32.57
C PHE A 7 48.51 7.98 31.27
N PHE A 8 49.40 7.81 30.28
CA PHE A 8 49.07 7.12 29.03
C PHE A 8 48.94 5.59 29.21
N LEU A 9 49.70 4.99 30.15
CA LEU A 9 49.62 3.56 30.45
C LEU A 9 48.35 3.19 31.23
N VAL A 10 47.81 4.10 32.06
CA VAL A 10 46.56 3.88 32.82
C VAL A 10 45.32 3.99 31.92
N ILE A 11 45.37 4.81 30.86
CA ILE A 11 44.27 4.91 29.87
C ILE A 11 44.20 3.66 28.97
N LEU A 12 45.33 3.01 28.71
CA LEU A 12 45.41 1.75 27.94
C LEU A 12 44.95 0.50 28.72
N LEU A 13 44.82 0.57 30.05
CA LEU A 13 44.34 -0.54 30.89
C LEU A 13 42.81 -0.54 31.08
N PHE A 14 42.10 0.50 30.65
CA PHE A 14 40.64 0.58 30.72
C PHE A 14 39.91 0.14 29.44
N SER A 15 40.62 -0.21 28.37
CA SER A 15 40.03 -0.92 27.23
C SER A 15 39.83 -2.40 27.56
N LYS A 16 38.95 -2.69 28.53
CA LYS A 16 38.32 -4.01 28.59
C LYS A 16 37.48 -4.17 27.33
N VAL A 17 38.06 -4.86 26.35
CA VAL A 17 37.32 -5.44 25.23
C VAL A 17 36.37 -6.46 25.83
N SER A 18 35.16 -6.02 26.19
CA SER A 18 34.01 -6.91 26.23
C SER A 18 33.76 -7.33 24.79
N ALA A 19 34.37 -8.44 24.38
CA ALA A 19 33.83 -9.27 23.32
C ALA A 19 32.52 -9.89 23.83
N GLN A 20 31.49 -9.05 24.00
CA GLN A 20 30.13 -9.54 23.96
C GLN A 20 29.96 -10.02 22.53
N THR A 21 29.82 -11.33 22.35
CA THR A 21 29.27 -11.92 21.14
C THR A 21 27.92 -11.26 20.93
N LEU A 22 27.89 -10.19 20.14
CA LEU A 22 26.66 -9.47 19.86
C LEU A 22 25.73 -10.50 19.22
N ILE A 23 24.66 -10.90 19.90
CA ILE A 23 23.70 -11.83 19.30
C ILE A 23 23.12 -11.09 18.09
N ARG A 24 23.51 -11.55 16.90
CA ARG A 24 23.12 -10.93 15.63
C ARG A 24 21.84 -11.57 15.15
N ASP A 25 21.06 -10.81 14.39
CA ASP A 25 19.90 -11.39 13.73
C ASP A 25 20.38 -12.45 12.73
N THR A 26 19.69 -13.59 12.72
CA THR A 26 20.11 -14.78 11.99
C THR A 26 18.88 -15.51 11.46
N LEU A 27 18.93 -15.91 10.19
CA LEU A 27 17.94 -16.80 9.59
C LEU A 27 18.48 -18.22 9.55
N PHE A 28 17.70 -19.17 10.05
CA PHE A 28 18.01 -20.60 9.95
C PHE A 28 17.08 -21.23 8.93
N PHE A 29 17.63 -21.83 7.89
CA PHE A 29 16.87 -22.43 6.80
C PHE A 29 16.58 -23.91 7.08
N LYS A 30 15.53 -24.43 6.44
CA LYS A 30 15.16 -25.85 6.53
C LYS A 30 16.21 -26.80 5.95
N ASN A 31 17.02 -26.32 4.99
CA ASN A 31 18.13 -27.07 4.42
C ASN A 31 19.40 -27.07 5.32
N GLY A 32 19.32 -26.51 6.53
CA GLY A 32 20.44 -26.45 7.48
C GLY A 32 21.36 -25.23 7.33
N THR A 33 21.23 -24.44 6.25
CA THR A 33 22.01 -23.22 6.07
C THR A 33 21.61 -22.14 7.08
N MET A 34 22.56 -21.28 7.46
CA MET A 34 22.30 -20.09 8.26
C MET A 34 22.84 -18.84 7.57
N VAL A 35 22.11 -17.74 7.70
CA VAL A 35 22.51 -16.42 7.16
C VAL A 35 22.44 -15.40 8.29
N ILE A 36 23.55 -14.71 8.54
CA ILE A 36 23.68 -13.67 9.55
C ILE A 36 23.50 -12.31 8.88
N GLY A 37 22.84 -11.38 9.58
CA GLY A 37 22.58 -10.06 9.04
C GLY A 37 21.73 -9.19 9.96
N LYS A 38 20.85 -8.40 9.36
CA LYS A 38 19.88 -7.55 10.05
C LYS A 38 18.48 -7.86 9.54
N MET A 39 17.59 -8.22 10.48
CA MET A 39 16.18 -8.40 10.18
C MET A 39 15.56 -7.04 9.82
N LYS A 40 14.93 -6.92 8.64
CA LYS A 40 14.21 -5.71 8.25
C LYS A 40 12.71 -5.87 8.44
N THR A 41 12.10 -6.76 7.66
CA THR A 41 10.65 -6.96 7.67
C THR A 41 10.26 -8.38 7.27
N VAL A 42 9.14 -8.88 7.77
CA VAL A 42 8.36 -9.96 7.12
C VAL A 42 7.05 -9.38 6.62
N LYS A 43 6.70 -9.61 5.36
CA LYS A 43 5.40 -9.24 4.78
C LYS A 43 5.08 -10.18 3.62
N LEU A 44 3.82 -10.57 3.46
CA LEU A 44 3.36 -11.43 2.34
C LEU A 44 4.13 -12.76 2.22
N GLY A 45 4.58 -13.33 3.33
CA GLY A 45 5.38 -14.57 3.34
C GLY A 45 6.80 -14.41 2.79
N LEU A 46 7.31 -13.18 2.67
CA LEU A 46 8.69 -12.87 2.33
C LEU A 46 9.39 -12.19 3.51
N VAL A 47 10.61 -12.61 3.78
CA VAL A 47 11.53 -12.00 4.74
C VAL A 47 12.51 -11.12 3.98
N LYS A 48 12.46 -9.81 4.23
CA LYS A 48 13.51 -8.88 3.81
C LYS A 48 14.61 -8.90 4.84
N PHE A 49 15.78 -9.33 4.43
CA PHE A 49 16.93 -9.53 5.30
C PHE A 49 18.16 -8.89 4.67
N ASP A 50 18.84 -8.05 5.44
CA ASP A 50 20.02 -7.32 5.00
C ASP A 50 21.26 -8.09 5.46
N ILE A 51 21.94 -8.71 4.50
CA ILE A 51 23.10 -9.57 4.73
C ILE A 51 24.32 -8.66 4.85
N ASP A 52 24.63 -8.24 6.08
CA ASP A 52 25.81 -7.46 6.46
C ASP A 52 26.11 -6.22 5.58
N ASN A 53 25.05 -5.56 5.11
CA ASN A 53 25.11 -4.42 4.18
C ASN A 53 25.71 -4.77 2.80
N ILE A 54 25.78 -6.05 2.44
CA ILE A 54 26.18 -6.51 1.10
C ILE A 54 24.97 -6.53 0.18
N ILE A 55 23.87 -7.17 0.61
CA ILE A 55 22.67 -7.31 -0.21
C ILE A 55 21.41 -7.33 0.65
N LEU A 56 20.35 -6.70 0.14
CA LEU A 56 19.01 -6.82 0.70
C LEU A 56 18.29 -8.00 0.04
N ALA A 57 18.32 -9.17 0.69
CA ALA A 57 17.70 -10.39 0.20
C ALA A 57 16.20 -10.44 0.50
N SER A 58 15.42 -10.99 -0.44
CA SER A 58 14.01 -11.34 -0.24
C SER A 58 13.85 -12.86 -0.23
N ILE A 59 13.62 -13.43 0.95
CA ILE A 59 13.64 -14.87 1.21
C ILE A 59 12.24 -15.37 1.52
N GLN A 60 11.84 -16.53 1.00
CA GLN A 60 10.52 -17.10 1.31
C GLN A 60 10.46 -17.61 2.75
N LEU A 61 9.48 -17.13 3.51
CA LEU A 61 9.26 -17.48 4.93
C LEU A 61 9.10 -18.99 5.14
N ARG A 62 8.51 -19.71 4.18
CA ARG A 62 8.35 -21.17 4.23
C ARG A 62 9.65 -21.96 4.21
N ASN A 63 10.74 -21.35 3.72
CA ASN A 63 12.07 -21.96 3.67
C ASN A 63 12.83 -21.77 4.99
N ILE A 64 12.30 -20.93 5.90
CA ILE A 64 12.89 -20.64 7.19
C ILE A 64 12.39 -21.67 8.20
N ARG A 65 13.35 -22.30 8.88
CA ARG A 65 13.13 -23.23 9.98
C ARG A 65 12.81 -22.48 11.27
N THR A 66 13.62 -21.46 11.57
CA THR A 66 13.45 -20.55 12.71
C THR A 66 14.31 -19.30 12.48
N MET A 67 14.22 -18.27 13.34
CA MET A 67 15.00 -17.05 13.20
C MET A 67 15.35 -16.43 14.55
N THR A 68 16.40 -15.63 14.55
CA THR A 68 16.80 -14.74 15.65
C THR A 68 16.65 -13.30 15.16
N ALA A 69 15.90 -12.50 15.91
CA ALA A 69 15.79 -11.06 15.70
C ALA A 69 15.78 -10.34 17.06
N VAL A 70 16.97 -10.04 17.55
CA VAL A 70 17.19 -9.53 18.92
C VAL A 70 17.80 -8.13 18.93
N THR A 71 18.27 -7.65 17.77
CA THR A 71 18.88 -6.30 17.67
C THR A 71 17.89 -5.18 17.95
N LYS A 72 16.58 -5.45 17.83
CA LYS A 72 15.47 -4.54 18.10
C LYS A 72 14.33 -5.35 18.72
N ILE A 73 13.42 -4.68 19.41
CA ILE A 73 12.10 -5.25 19.68
C ILE A 73 11.36 -5.29 18.34
N PHE A 74 10.53 -6.29 18.08
CA PHE A 74 9.74 -6.43 16.86
C PHE A 74 8.26 -6.52 17.18
N ARG A 75 7.43 -5.91 16.35
CA ARG A 75 5.99 -6.19 16.32
C ARG A 75 5.75 -7.35 15.37
N VAL A 76 5.11 -8.40 15.86
CA VAL A 76 4.79 -9.63 15.14
C VAL A 76 3.28 -9.74 15.07
N GLU A 77 2.73 -9.68 13.85
CA GLU A 77 1.33 -9.98 13.58
C GLU A 77 1.21 -11.39 13.01
N THR A 78 0.20 -12.14 13.45
CA THR A 78 -0.10 -13.47 12.90
C THR A 78 -1.20 -13.41 11.85
N ILE A 79 -1.37 -14.48 11.08
CA ILE A 79 -2.53 -14.67 10.19
C ILE A 79 -3.85 -14.78 10.94
N ARG A 80 -3.81 -15.02 12.26
CA ARG A 80 -4.98 -15.06 13.14
C ARG A 80 -5.32 -13.68 13.71
N HIS A 81 -4.55 -12.64 13.34
CA HIS A 81 -4.65 -11.26 13.82
C HIS A 81 -4.20 -11.04 15.27
N ASP A 82 -3.45 -12.00 15.85
CA ASP A 82 -2.77 -11.78 17.11
C ASP A 82 -1.57 -10.85 16.91
N VAL A 83 -1.32 -10.00 17.89
CA VAL A 83 -0.22 -9.02 17.85
C VAL A 83 0.67 -9.18 19.07
N TYR A 84 1.93 -9.50 18.83
CA TYR A 84 2.96 -9.61 19.84
C TYR A 84 4.02 -8.53 19.63
N TYR A 85 4.65 -8.11 20.72
CA TYR A 85 5.77 -7.17 20.68
C TYR A 85 6.92 -7.78 21.45
N GLY A 86 8.06 -8.02 20.83
CA GLY A 86 9.13 -8.72 21.52
C GLY A 86 10.38 -8.94 20.69
N ASN A 87 11.44 -9.36 21.36
CA ASN A 87 12.59 -9.95 20.68
C ASN A 87 12.23 -11.36 20.21
N ILE A 88 12.84 -11.80 19.12
CA ILE A 88 12.53 -13.08 18.49
C ILE A 88 13.72 -14.01 18.68
N TYR A 89 13.46 -15.14 19.30
CA TYR A 89 14.43 -16.18 19.58
C TYR A 89 14.10 -17.47 18.82
N PRO A 90 15.11 -18.29 18.51
CA PRO A 90 14.88 -19.55 17.84
C PRO A 90 14.11 -20.52 18.75
N SER A 91 13.11 -21.21 18.21
CA SER A 91 12.43 -22.31 18.90
C SER A 91 13.19 -23.63 18.68
N ARG A 92 13.07 -24.56 19.64
CA ARG A 92 13.54 -25.94 19.46
C ARG A 92 12.65 -26.73 18.51
N LYS A 93 11.38 -26.34 18.38
CA LYS A 93 10.43 -26.95 17.45
C LYS A 93 10.58 -26.32 16.08
N GLU A 94 10.72 -27.16 15.06
CA GLU A 94 10.84 -26.71 13.68
C GLU A 94 9.60 -25.91 13.24
N GLY A 95 9.84 -24.80 12.55
CA GLY A 95 8.78 -23.95 12.02
C GLY A 95 8.21 -23.00 13.06
N GLU A 96 8.84 -22.84 14.22
CA GLU A 96 8.41 -21.92 15.28
C GLU A 96 9.52 -20.92 15.65
N VAL A 97 9.09 -19.79 16.19
CA VAL A 97 9.93 -18.80 16.87
C VAL A 97 9.32 -18.49 18.23
N ILE A 98 10.16 -18.06 19.16
CA ILE A 98 9.72 -17.61 20.48
C ILE A 98 9.77 -16.09 20.49
N VAL A 99 8.62 -15.45 20.69
CA VAL A 99 8.52 -14.00 20.89
C VAL A 99 8.55 -13.74 22.39
N VAL A 100 9.55 -12.98 22.85
CA VAL A 100 9.74 -12.66 24.27
C VAL A 100 9.41 -11.19 24.53
N SER A 101 8.47 -10.95 25.45
CA SER A 101 7.97 -9.61 25.81
C SER A 101 7.85 -9.47 27.32
N GLY A 102 8.56 -8.52 27.93
CA GLY A 102 8.29 -8.11 29.32
C GLY A 102 8.34 -9.22 30.39
N GLY A 103 8.98 -10.35 30.13
CA GLY A 103 9.04 -11.51 31.02
C GLY A 103 8.25 -12.74 30.53
N ASP A 104 7.29 -12.54 29.62
CA ASP A 104 6.54 -13.62 28.99
C ASP A 104 7.17 -14.07 27.67
N SER A 105 6.94 -15.34 27.33
CA SER A 105 7.37 -15.91 26.05
C SER A 105 6.23 -16.66 25.39
N ILE A 106 6.00 -16.43 24.10
CA ILE A 106 5.00 -17.15 23.32
C ILE A 106 5.63 -17.78 22.07
N ALA A 107 5.26 -19.02 21.80
CA ALA A 107 5.63 -19.72 20.57
C ALA A 107 4.70 -19.29 19.43
N VAL A 108 5.28 -18.85 18.33
CA VAL A 108 4.56 -18.45 17.11
C VAL A 108 5.11 -19.27 15.95
N ALA A 109 4.22 -19.91 15.19
CA ALA A 109 4.64 -20.59 13.97
C ALA A 109 5.17 -19.57 12.96
N VAL A 110 6.39 -19.79 12.45
CA VAL A 110 7.07 -18.95 11.45
C VAL A 110 6.16 -18.70 10.25
N VAL A 111 5.43 -19.73 9.81
CA VAL A 111 4.51 -19.66 8.67
C VAL A 111 3.23 -18.87 8.96
N GLU A 112 2.89 -18.66 10.24
CA GLU A 112 1.75 -17.87 10.66
C GLU A 112 2.09 -16.38 10.82
N ILE A 113 3.38 -15.99 10.78
CA ILE A 113 3.78 -14.57 10.81
C ILE A 113 3.32 -13.90 9.52
N SER A 114 2.31 -13.04 9.63
CA SER A 114 1.79 -12.25 8.51
C SER A 114 2.65 -11.02 8.27
N VAL A 115 3.01 -10.33 9.35
CA VAL A 115 3.82 -9.11 9.35
C VAL A 115 4.80 -9.13 10.52
N LEU A 116 6.04 -8.71 10.27
CA LEU A 116 7.06 -8.49 11.29
C LEU A 116 7.86 -7.25 10.93
N TYR A 117 8.04 -6.33 11.87
CA TYR A 117 8.92 -5.17 11.70
C TYR A 117 9.42 -4.69 13.06
N ALA A 118 10.54 -3.97 13.07
CA ALA A 118 11.12 -3.49 14.31
C ALA A 118 10.16 -2.53 15.04
N TYR A 119 9.79 -2.89 16.27
CA TYR A 119 9.15 -2.05 17.26
C TYR A 119 10.13 -0.98 17.74
N ARG A 120 10.25 0.04 16.91
CA ARG A 120 10.52 1.42 17.31
C ARG A 120 9.43 2.23 16.62
N ASP A 121 8.96 3.26 17.29
CA ASP A 121 7.82 4.12 16.94
C ASP A 121 7.98 4.91 15.63
N ALA A 122 8.65 4.37 14.60
CA ALA A 122 8.91 5.08 13.36
C ALA A 122 7.60 5.27 12.61
N PHE A 123 6.92 6.38 12.91
CA PHE A 123 5.80 6.96 12.18
C PHE A 123 6.01 6.81 10.67
N MET A 124 7.24 7.05 10.20
CA MET A 124 7.66 6.91 8.80
C MET A 124 7.50 5.51 8.20
N GLN A 125 7.58 4.42 8.98
CA GLN A 125 7.37 3.05 8.48
C GLN A 125 5.90 2.71 8.25
N ARG A 126 4.98 3.51 8.82
CA ARG A 126 3.54 3.40 8.57
C ARG A 126 3.15 4.06 7.25
N PHE A 127 4.01 4.91 6.70
CA PHE A 127 3.84 5.48 5.38
C PHE A 127 4.34 4.53 4.30
N SER A 128 3.53 4.38 3.26
CA SER A 128 3.91 3.74 2.00
C SER A 128 3.28 4.52 0.85
N GLY A 129 3.81 4.40 -0.36
CA GLY A 129 3.30 5.18 -1.46
C GLY A 129 4.30 5.36 -2.59
N ASN A 130 3.92 6.21 -3.53
CA ASN A 130 4.77 6.68 -4.61
C ASN A 130 4.62 8.20 -4.74
N LEU A 131 5.73 8.85 -5.05
CA LEU A 131 5.74 10.23 -5.48
C LEU A 131 6.32 10.29 -6.89
N SER A 132 5.60 10.94 -7.81
CA SER A 132 5.98 11.09 -9.21
C SER A 132 5.75 12.52 -9.66
N LEU A 133 6.76 13.12 -10.27
CA LEU A 133 6.71 14.42 -10.94
C LEU A 133 7.29 14.25 -12.34
N GLY A 134 6.58 14.74 -13.35
CA GLY A 134 6.95 14.68 -14.75
C GLY A 134 6.90 16.07 -15.38
N PHE A 135 7.87 16.35 -16.26
CA PHE A 135 7.89 17.54 -17.10
C PHE A 135 8.22 17.13 -18.53
N ASN A 136 7.46 17.67 -19.49
CA ASN A 136 7.70 17.52 -20.91
C ASN A 136 7.64 18.89 -21.60
N TYR A 137 8.49 19.13 -22.58
CA TYR A 137 8.43 20.33 -23.41
C TYR A 137 8.58 19.98 -24.88
N THR A 138 7.64 20.43 -25.70
CA THR A 138 7.61 20.17 -27.13
C THR A 138 7.89 21.45 -27.89
N LYS A 139 9.12 21.60 -28.42
CA LYS A 139 9.55 22.80 -29.15
C LYS A 139 8.67 23.12 -30.37
N SER A 140 8.16 22.10 -31.08
CA SER A 140 7.35 22.31 -32.28
C SER A 140 6.00 22.96 -32.00
N SER A 141 5.45 22.80 -30.79
CA SER A 141 4.18 23.40 -30.37
C SER A 141 4.35 24.53 -29.35
N SER A 142 5.58 24.79 -28.86
CA SER A 142 5.86 25.67 -27.72
C SER A 142 5.00 25.34 -26.47
N VAL A 143 4.67 24.06 -26.27
CA VAL A 143 3.88 23.59 -25.13
C VAL A 143 4.77 22.85 -24.14
N GLY A 144 4.81 23.35 -22.90
CA GLY A 144 5.27 22.65 -21.71
C GLY A 144 4.13 21.92 -21.03
N ASN A 145 4.42 20.80 -20.40
CA ASN A 145 3.44 19.97 -19.71
C ASN A 145 4.04 19.46 -18.40
N VAL A 146 3.42 19.82 -17.27
CA VAL A 146 3.79 19.36 -15.93
C VAL A 146 2.73 18.36 -15.49
N ASN A 147 3.14 17.19 -15.04
CA ASN A 147 2.22 16.19 -14.50
C ASN A 147 2.75 15.62 -13.18
N TYR A 148 1.83 15.18 -12.34
CA TYR A 148 2.15 14.49 -11.10
C TYR A 148 1.12 13.39 -10.83
N ASP A 149 1.56 12.28 -10.26
CA ASP A 149 0.71 11.16 -9.84
C ASP A 149 1.31 10.59 -8.55
N ASN A 150 0.65 10.87 -7.43
CA ASN A 150 1.15 10.57 -6.11
C ASN A 150 0.10 9.83 -5.31
N LYS A 151 0.54 8.80 -4.58
CA LYS A 151 -0.29 8.04 -3.65
C LYS A 151 0.47 7.89 -2.35
N LEU A 152 -0.17 8.26 -1.24
CA LEU A 152 0.37 8.18 0.11
C LEU A 152 -0.61 7.37 0.95
N PHE A 153 -0.10 6.36 1.64
CA PHE A 153 -0.87 5.48 2.51
C PHE A 153 -0.26 5.50 3.89
N TYR A 154 -1.07 5.67 4.92
CA TYR A 154 -0.70 5.50 6.31
C TYR A 154 -1.50 4.36 6.94
N THR A 155 -0.82 3.34 7.46
CA THR A 155 -1.46 2.19 8.10
C THR A 155 -1.04 2.09 9.57
N ALA A 156 -2.00 2.25 10.47
CA ALA A 156 -1.85 2.03 11.91
C ALA A 156 -2.75 0.88 12.38
N ARG A 157 -2.76 0.60 13.69
CA ARG A 157 -3.45 -0.56 14.27
C ARG A 157 -4.94 -0.63 13.94
N LYS A 158 -5.64 0.51 13.93
CA LYS A 158 -7.08 0.60 13.65
C LYS A 158 -7.40 1.64 12.57
N GLN A 159 -6.40 2.22 11.93
CA GLN A 159 -6.59 3.33 11.00
C GLN A 159 -5.85 3.06 9.70
N GLU A 160 -6.55 3.26 8.59
CA GLU A 160 -5.94 3.33 7.27
C GLU A 160 -6.31 4.68 6.65
N LEU A 161 -5.30 5.44 6.24
CA LEU A 161 -5.48 6.68 5.51
C LEU A 161 -4.85 6.51 4.14
N GLY A 162 -5.59 6.79 3.08
CA GLY A 162 -5.10 6.89 1.72
C GLY A 162 -5.32 8.30 1.21
N PHE A 163 -4.27 8.93 0.72
CA PHE A 163 -4.33 10.21 0.01
C PHE A 163 -3.71 10.03 -1.38
N ALA A 164 -4.49 10.25 -2.42
CA ALA A 164 -4.02 10.24 -3.79
C ALA A 164 -4.25 11.62 -4.40
N PHE A 165 -3.23 12.16 -5.06
CA PHE A 165 -3.32 13.43 -5.75
C PHE A 165 -2.56 13.35 -7.07
N ALA A 166 -3.28 13.64 -8.15
CA ALA A 166 -2.77 13.67 -9.50
C ALA A 166 -3.18 14.96 -10.21
N GLY A 167 -2.44 15.33 -11.25
CA GLY A 167 -2.77 16.50 -12.05
C GLY A 167 -1.91 16.63 -13.29
N ASN A 168 -2.41 17.42 -14.22
CA ASN A 168 -1.77 17.76 -15.48
C ASN A 168 -2.00 19.25 -15.78
N TYR A 169 -0.90 19.98 -15.99
CA TYR A 169 -0.89 21.40 -16.29
C TYR A 169 -0.14 21.66 -17.58
N SER A 170 -0.75 22.43 -18.48
CA SER A 170 -0.14 22.90 -19.71
C SER A 170 0.37 24.33 -19.57
N ILE A 171 1.56 24.58 -20.10
CA ILE A 171 2.23 25.87 -20.09
C ILE A 171 2.49 26.25 -21.55
N THR A 172 1.96 27.39 -21.97
CA THR A 172 2.27 28.01 -23.26
C THR A 172 2.96 29.35 -23.01
N ASP A 173 3.41 30.02 -24.08
CA ASP A 173 4.09 31.33 -23.99
C ASP A 173 3.24 32.40 -23.28
N THR A 174 1.91 32.26 -23.25
CA THR A 174 0.98 33.26 -22.72
C THR A 174 0.14 32.78 -21.54
N LEU A 175 0.00 31.47 -21.34
CA LEU A 175 -0.98 30.89 -20.43
C LEU A 175 -0.41 29.73 -19.61
N PHE A 176 -0.80 29.69 -18.35
CA PHE A 176 -0.68 28.52 -17.48
C PHE A 176 -2.08 27.94 -17.24
N ASN A 177 -2.33 26.73 -17.73
CA ASN A 177 -3.61 26.06 -17.61
C ASN A 177 -3.54 24.90 -16.63
N ARG A 178 -4.52 24.87 -15.72
CA ARG A 178 -4.80 23.75 -14.83
C ARG A 178 -5.80 22.83 -15.50
N ASP A 179 -5.32 21.97 -16.40
CA ASP A 179 -6.18 21.17 -17.28
C ASP A 179 -6.96 20.12 -16.50
N ARG A 180 -6.26 19.37 -15.63
CA ARG A 180 -6.83 18.31 -14.81
C ARG A 180 -6.20 18.25 -13.43
N GLU A 181 -7.04 18.07 -12.41
CA GLU A 181 -6.62 17.77 -11.04
C GLU A 181 -7.58 16.79 -10.39
N ASP A 182 -7.04 15.78 -9.72
CA ASP A 182 -7.81 14.78 -9.00
C ASP A 182 -7.16 14.52 -7.65
N TRP A 183 -7.83 14.90 -6.57
CA TRP A 183 -7.41 14.61 -5.20
C TRP A 183 -8.45 13.72 -4.56
N SER A 184 -8.01 12.70 -3.82
CA SER A 184 -8.90 11.83 -3.05
C SER A 184 -8.28 11.46 -1.71
N LEU A 185 -9.12 11.53 -0.68
CA LEU A 185 -8.82 11.16 0.69
C LEU A 185 -9.78 10.04 1.10
N LYS A 186 -9.22 8.97 1.67
CA LYS A 186 -9.99 7.86 2.23
C LYS A 186 -9.44 7.55 3.61
N PHE A 187 -10.29 7.63 4.63
CA PHE A 187 -9.94 7.27 6.00
C PHE A 187 -10.83 6.13 6.48
N ASN A 188 -10.25 4.99 6.83
CA ASN A 188 -10.95 3.87 7.44
C ASN A 188 -10.58 3.76 8.92
N HIS A 189 -11.58 3.60 9.78
CA HIS A 189 -11.41 3.25 11.19
C HIS A 189 -11.99 1.85 11.47
N TYR A 190 -11.16 0.94 11.96
CA TYR A 190 -11.53 -0.45 12.24
C TYR A 190 -12.05 -0.61 13.67
N PHE A 191 -13.34 -0.93 13.80
CA PHE A 191 -13.97 -1.25 15.08
C PHE A 191 -13.69 -2.70 15.49
N SER A 192 -13.52 -3.59 14.50
CA SER A 192 -13.09 -4.98 14.65
C SER A 192 -12.10 -5.34 13.53
N PRO A 193 -11.49 -6.55 13.53
CA PRO A 193 -10.60 -6.96 12.44
C PRO A 193 -11.25 -6.98 11.05
N VAL A 194 -12.59 -7.10 10.98
CA VAL A 194 -13.32 -7.20 9.72
C VAL A 194 -14.23 -6.00 9.44
N TRP A 195 -14.78 -5.33 10.46
CA TRP A 195 -15.68 -4.19 10.30
C TRP A 195 -14.98 -2.85 10.45
N PHE A 196 -15.25 -1.93 9.53
CA PHE A 196 -14.70 -0.58 9.56
C PHE A 196 -15.72 0.48 9.12
N GLY A 197 -15.59 1.68 9.68
CA GLY A 197 -16.22 2.90 9.17
C GLY A 197 -15.28 3.62 8.20
N THR A 198 -15.83 4.31 7.20
CA THR A 198 -15.05 5.05 6.19
C THR A 198 -15.52 6.49 6.08
N ILE A 199 -14.57 7.40 5.92
CA ILE A 199 -14.78 8.79 5.50
C ILE A 199 -14.07 8.98 4.17
N LEU A 200 -14.75 9.62 3.23
CA LEU A 200 -14.31 9.87 1.86
C LEU A 200 -14.34 11.37 1.59
N GLY A 201 -13.31 11.86 0.90
CA GLY A 201 -13.28 13.19 0.33
C GLY A 201 -12.64 13.14 -1.04
N ALA A 202 -13.17 13.88 -2.01
CA ALA A 202 -12.53 14.03 -3.31
C ALA A 202 -12.73 15.45 -3.85
N TYR A 203 -11.71 15.92 -4.57
CA TYR A 203 -11.74 17.13 -5.36
C TYR A 203 -11.35 16.77 -6.79
N GLN A 204 -12.13 17.24 -7.75
CA GLN A 204 -11.88 17.03 -9.16
C GLN A 204 -12.00 18.35 -9.93
N ARG A 205 -11.09 18.55 -10.88
CA ARG A 205 -11.14 19.57 -11.92
C ARG A 205 -10.79 18.92 -13.25
N ASN A 206 -11.55 19.21 -14.29
CA ASN A 206 -11.27 18.75 -15.64
C ASN A 206 -11.87 19.71 -16.67
N LEU A 207 -11.01 20.49 -17.33
CA LEU A 207 -11.45 21.47 -18.34
C LEU A 207 -12.07 20.82 -19.58
N GLU A 208 -11.63 19.62 -19.98
CA GLU A 208 -12.19 18.89 -21.13
C GLU A 208 -13.63 18.42 -20.89
N LEU A 209 -14.00 18.21 -19.62
CA LEU A 209 -15.35 17.84 -19.21
C LEU A 209 -16.17 19.04 -18.74
N SER A 210 -15.76 20.26 -19.09
CA SER A 210 -16.38 21.53 -18.65
C SER A 210 -16.56 21.61 -17.12
N MET A 211 -15.65 20.99 -16.36
CA MET A 211 -15.75 20.83 -14.91
C MET A 211 -14.69 21.68 -14.21
N LEU A 212 -15.10 22.87 -13.77
CA LEU A 212 -14.23 23.79 -13.03
C LEU A 212 -13.87 23.23 -11.65
N ARG A 213 -14.84 22.58 -11.00
CA ARG A 213 -14.71 21.96 -9.68
C ARG A 213 -15.82 20.94 -9.43
N ARG A 214 -15.47 19.79 -8.85
CA ARG A 214 -16.39 18.89 -8.15
C ARG A 214 -15.80 18.56 -6.78
N ILE A 215 -16.57 18.78 -5.73
CA ILE A 215 -16.25 18.35 -4.37
C ILE A 215 -17.18 17.20 -4.02
N GLN A 216 -16.62 16.09 -3.55
CA GLN A 216 -17.36 14.95 -3.05
C GLN A 216 -16.95 14.70 -1.60
N GLU A 217 -17.93 14.55 -0.73
CA GLU A 217 -17.73 14.21 0.68
C GLU A 217 -18.62 13.02 1.01
N GLY A 218 -18.11 12.05 1.76
CA GLY A 218 -18.85 10.82 2.00
C GLY A 218 -18.50 10.12 3.29
N LEU A 219 -19.44 9.30 3.74
CA LEU A 219 -19.29 8.44 4.90
C LEU A 219 -19.95 7.10 4.63
N GLY A 220 -19.43 6.06 5.25
CA GLY A 220 -19.96 4.72 5.08
C GLY A 220 -19.35 3.71 6.03
N ALA A 221 -19.67 2.45 5.81
CA ALA A 221 -19.09 1.33 6.54
C ALA A 221 -18.87 0.15 5.59
N GLY A 222 -17.97 -0.75 5.98
CA GLY A 222 -17.63 -1.90 5.19
C GLY A 222 -17.12 -3.07 6.02
N GLU A 223 -17.00 -4.20 5.33
CA GLU A 223 -16.59 -5.47 5.89
C GLU A 223 -15.54 -6.15 5.01
N LYS A 224 -14.48 -6.63 5.64
CA LYS A 224 -13.51 -7.58 5.06
C LYS A 224 -14.05 -9.00 5.19
N PHE A 225 -14.94 -9.40 4.29
CA PHE A 225 -15.58 -10.72 4.35
C PHE A 225 -14.64 -11.88 3.95
N LEU A 226 -13.50 -11.59 3.29
CA LEU A 226 -12.54 -12.62 2.90
C LEU A 226 -11.10 -12.13 3.09
N THR A 227 -10.36 -12.76 4.02
CA THR A 227 -8.95 -12.47 4.24
C THR A 227 -8.17 -13.79 4.39
N LYS A 228 -7.41 -14.14 3.36
CA LYS A 228 -6.51 -15.32 3.31
C LYS A 228 -5.15 -14.89 2.76
N LYS A 229 -4.15 -15.78 2.86
CA LYS A 229 -2.76 -15.52 2.43
C LYS A 229 -2.61 -15.02 0.98
N SER A 230 -3.46 -15.50 0.08
CA SER A 230 -3.41 -15.23 -1.37
C SER A 230 -4.64 -14.49 -1.88
N LEU A 231 -5.52 -14.06 -0.98
CA LEU A 231 -6.86 -13.61 -1.35
C LEU A 231 -7.39 -12.63 -0.31
N TYR A 232 -7.88 -11.49 -0.78
CA TYR A 232 -8.45 -10.45 0.07
C TYR A 232 -9.62 -9.81 -0.65
N ALA A 233 -10.79 -9.74 0.00
CA ALA A 233 -11.95 -9.09 -0.54
C ALA A 233 -12.74 -8.35 0.55
N TRP A 234 -13.32 -7.23 0.15
CA TRP A 234 -14.11 -6.38 1.01
C TRP A 234 -15.22 -5.72 0.21
N TYR A 235 -16.27 -5.32 0.90
CA TYR A 235 -17.25 -4.39 0.38
C TYR A 235 -17.44 -3.24 1.36
N ARG A 236 -17.90 -2.09 0.87
CA ARG A 236 -18.34 -0.98 1.70
C ARG A 236 -19.48 -0.24 1.02
N GLY A 237 -20.41 0.27 1.80
CA GLY A 237 -21.51 1.10 1.33
C GLY A 237 -21.63 2.35 2.17
N GLY A 238 -22.27 3.37 1.62
CA GLY A 238 -22.43 4.63 2.31
C GLY A 238 -23.16 5.66 1.47
N MET A 239 -23.05 6.90 1.91
CA MET A 239 -23.60 8.06 1.21
C MET A 239 -22.48 9.03 0.87
N VAL A 240 -22.63 9.69 -0.27
CA VAL A 240 -21.80 10.81 -0.68
C VAL A 240 -22.67 12.00 -1.05
N LEU A 241 -22.13 13.20 -0.84
CA LEU A 241 -22.68 14.46 -1.28
C LEU A 241 -21.72 15.05 -2.30
N ASN A 242 -22.24 15.43 -3.46
CA ASN A 242 -21.48 16.07 -4.53
C ASN A 242 -21.95 17.50 -4.74
N GLN A 243 -21.01 18.40 -4.98
CA GLN A 243 -21.26 19.77 -5.44
C GLN A 243 -20.38 20.04 -6.64
N GLU A 244 -20.98 20.48 -7.73
CA GLU A 244 -20.32 20.64 -9.02
C GLU A 244 -20.43 22.08 -9.48
N THR A 245 -19.35 22.63 -10.05
CA THR A 245 -19.34 23.93 -10.70
C THR A 245 -18.76 23.72 -12.10
N ASN A 246 -19.51 24.11 -13.13
CA ASN A 246 -19.07 24.03 -14.52
C ASN A 246 -18.18 25.22 -14.89
N THR A 247 -17.62 25.21 -16.09
CA THR A 247 -16.76 26.29 -16.61
C THR A 247 -17.51 27.60 -16.86
N ASP A 248 -18.84 27.57 -16.93
CA ASP A 248 -19.70 28.74 -17.06
C ASP A 248 -20.10 29.34 -15.69
N ASN A 249 -19.45 28.88 -14.60
CA ASN A 249 -19.70 29.25 -13.21
C ASN A 249 -21.09 28.89 -12.67
N GLU A 250 -21.84 28.03 -13.34
CA GLU A 250 -23.08 27.47 -12.81
C GLU A 250 -22.73 26.40 -11.77
N THR A 251 -23.35 26.49 -10.60
CA THR A 251 -23.11 25.55 -9.49
C THR A 251 -24.34 24.70 -9.26
N SER A 252 -24.15 23.39 -9.21
CA SER A 252 -25.20 22.44 -8.85
C SER A 252 -25.64 22.66 -7.41
N GLY A 253 -26.87 22.23 -7.09
CA GLY A 253 -27.24 21.97 -5.69
C GLY A 253 -26.38 20.85 -5.08
N THR A 254 -26.66 20.51 -3.82
CA THR A 254 -26.06 19.34 -3.19
C THR A 254 -26.71 18.06 -3.73
N LEU A 255 -25.93 17.26 -4.45
CA LEU A 255 -26.37 16.00 -5.05
C LEU A 255 -26.02 14.83 -4.13
N ALA A 256 -27.03 14.24 -3.49
CA ALA A 256 -26.83 13.10 -2.60
C ALA A 256 -26.88 11.78 -3.38
N GLU A 257 -25.94 10.89 -3.13
CA GLU A 257 -25.87 9.57 -3.74
C GLU A 257 -25.60 8.50 -2.68
N VAL A 258 -26.24 7.34 -2.82
CA VAL A 258 -25.85 6.13 -2.10
C VAL A 258 -24.86 5.39 -2.98
N PHE A 259 -23.79 4.87 -2.39
CA PHE A 259 -22.80 4.08 -3.11
C PHE A 259 -22.59 2.71 -2.48
N MET A 260 -22.20 1.75 -3.31
CA MET A 260 -21.67 0.47 -2.87
C MET A 260 -20.41 0.16 -3.66
N GLN A 261 -19.37 -0.24 -2.96
CA GLN A 261 -18.07 -0.58 -3.49
C GLN A 261 -17.70 -1.99 -3.09
N PHE A 262 -17.13 -2.72 -4.05
CA PHE A 262 -16.64 -4.07 -3.90
C PHE A 262 -15.24 -4.15 -4.47
N GLU A 263 -14.33 -4.78 -3.74
CA GLU A 263 -13.00 -5.07 -4.24
C GLU A 263 -12.62 -6.51 -3.90
N PHE A 264 -12.09 -7.20 -4.90
CA PHE A 264 -11.59 -8.55 -4.79
C PHE A 264 -10.17 -8.60 -5.35
N ASN A 265 -9.24 -9.10 -4.54
CA ASN A 265 -7.84 -9.22 -4.90
C ASN A 265 -7.37 -10.66 -4.68
N PHE A 266 -6.81 -11.26 -5.71
CA PHE A 266 -6.17 -12.57 -5.67
C PHE A 266 -4.71 -12.46 -6.11
N PHE A 267 -3.80 -13.03 -5.32
CA PHE A 267 -2.37 -13.03 -5.59
C PHE A 267 -1.76 -14.41 -5.38
N ARG A 268 -1.04 -14.89 -6.39
CA ARG A 268 -0.20 -16.08 -6.31
C ARG A 268 1.22 -15.68 -6.67
N PHE A 269 2.15 -15.82 -5.72
CA PHE A 269 3.55 -15.44 -5.93
C PHE A 269 4.44 -16.62 -6.37
N ILE A 270 3.89 -17.83 -6.46
CA ILE A 270 4.60 -19.05 -6.89
C ILE A 270 4.15 -19.40 -8.30
N LYS A 271 5.11 -19.62 -9.20
CA LYS A 271 4.89 -19.90 -10.63
C LYS A 271 3.66 -20.80 -10.89
N PRO A 272 2.78 -20.41 -11.83
CA PRO A 272 2.74 -19.09 -12.47
C PRO A 272 2.41 -17.98 -11.46
N LYS A 273 3.08 -16.83 -11.54
CA LYS A 273 2.72 -15.70 -10.69
C LYS A 273 1.45 -15.06 -11.26
N ILE A 274 0.45 -14.85 -10.41
CA ILE A 274 -0.86 -14.31 -10.80
C ILE A 274 -1.21 -13.17 -9.86
N SER A 275 -1.74 -12.09 -10.42
CA SER A 275 -2.37 -10.99 -9.69
C SER A 275 -3.66 -10.66 -10.41
N LEU A 276 -4.79 -10.76 -9.71
CA LEU A 276 -6.12 -10.39 -10.22
C LEU A 276 -6.73 -9.40 -9.23
N THR A 277 -7.12 -8.23 -9.72
CA THR A 277 -7.88 -7.23 -8.98
C THR A 277 -9.16 -6.97 -9.74
N ILE A 278 -10.29 -7.07 -9.05
CA ILE A 278 -11.62 -6.67 -9.53
C ILE A 278 -12.10 -5.59 -8.58
N ALA A 279 -12.37 -4.39 -9.08
CA ALA A 279 -12.93 -3.31 -8.29
C ALA A 279 -14.17 -2.77 -8.98
N GLN A 280 -15.28 -2.73 -8.25
CA GLN A 280 -16.58 -2.32 -8.75
C GLN A 280 -17.18 -1.30 -7.80
N THR A 281 -17.69 -0.20 -8.36
CA THR A 281 -18.49 0.78 -7.64
C THR A 281 -19.83 0.94 -8.35
N VAL A 282 -20.89 1.10 -7.57
CA VAL A 282 -22.21 1.50 -8.06
C VAL A 282 -22.71 2.68 -7.25
N TYR A 283 -23.42 3.60 -7.90
CA TYR A 283 -24.06 4.75 -7.27
C TYR A 283 -25.54 4.79 -7.66
N TYR A 284 -26.38 5.12 -6.68
CA TYR A 284 -27.77 5.45 -6.89
C TYR A 284 -27.99 6.89 -6.42
N ASN A 285 -28.41 7.77 -7.33
CA ASN A 285 -28.59 9.17 -7.02
C ASN A 285 -29.95 9.40 -6.34
N LEU A 286 -29.93 10.07 -5.19
CA LEU A 286 -31.12 10.41 -4.41
C LEU A 286 -31.70 11.78 -4.79
N SER A 287 -30.85 12.71 -5.27
CA SER A 287 -31.29 14.04 -5.72
C SER A 287 -31.86 14.01 -7.14
N GLU A 288 -31.33 13.14 -8.00
CA GLU A 288 -31.74 12.92 -9.39
C GLU A 288 -32.38 11.53 -9.52
N LEU A 289 -33.65 11.42 -9.16
CA LEU A 289 -34.37 10.15 -9.16
C LEU A 289 -34.23 9.40 -10.50
N GLY A 290 -33.84 8.13 -10.41
CA GLY A 290 -33.65 7.24 -11.55
C GLY A 290 -32.28 7.30 -12.22
N ARG A 291 -31.34 8.12 -11.71
CA ARG A 291 -29.93 8.06 -12.15
C ARG A 291 -29.18 6.96 -11.40
N PHE A 292 -28.61 6.04 -12.17
CA PHE A 292 -27.80 4.92 -11.69
C PHE A 292 -26.47 4.93 -12.42
N ARG A 293 -25.38 4.79 -11.66
CA ARG A 293 -24.03 4.77 -12.20
C ARG A 293 -23.26 3.54 -11.77
N ASN A 294 -22.35 3.09 -12.62
CA ASN A 294 -21.46 1.98 -12.35
C ASN A 294 -20.06 2.29 -12.91
N ASP A 295 -19.05 2.00 -12.09
CA ASP A 295 -17.64 2.15 -12.43
C ASP A 295 -16.90 0.86 -12.05
N GLY A 296 -16.42 0.11 -13.04
CA GLY A 296 -15.78 -1.19 -12.83
C GLY A 296 -14.43 -1.33 -13.51
N THR A 297 -13.52 -2.07 -12.87
CA THR A 297 -12.18 -2.38 -13.39
C THR A 297 -11.80 -3.82 -13.08
N VAL A 298 -11.13 -4.46 -14.03
CA VAL A 298 -10.51 -5.79 -13.87
C VAL A 298 -9.07 -5.71 -14.36
N THR A 299 -8.12 -5.93 -13.45
CA THR A 299 -6.69 -5.98 -13.76
C THR A 299 -6.16 -7.38 -13.49
N LEU A 300 -5.76 -8.08 -14.55
CA LEU A 300 -5.10 -9.38 -14.49
C LEU A 300 -3.64 -9.24 -14.92
N SER A 301 -2.74 -9.82 -14.13
CA SER A 301 -1.33 -9.95 -14.45
C SER A 301 -0.90 -11.40 -14.27
N TYR A 302 -0.25 -11.96 -15.28
CA TYR A 302 0.13 -13.37 -15.36
C TYR A 302 1.58 -13.52 -15.83
N GLU A 303 2.42 -14.18 -15.04
CA GLU A 303 3.82 -14.51 -15.37
C GLU A 303 4.02 -16.03 -15.24
N ALA A 304 3.85 -16.74 -16.35
CA ALA A 304 4.12 -18.19 -16.43
C ALA A 304 5.57 -18.50 -16.78
N ILE A 305 6.11 -17.79 -17.76
CA ILE A 305 7.49 -17.90 -18.20
C ILE A 305 8.30 -16.90 -17.41
N LYS A 306 9.50 -17.32 -16.97
CA LYS A 306 10.38 -16.44 -16.18
C LYS A 306 10.62 -15.15 -16.97
N ASP A 307 10.42 -14.02 -16.31
CA ASP A 307 10.69 -12.69 -16.85
C ASP A 307 9.78 -12.25 -18.01
N LEU A 308 8.76 -13.04 -18.37
CA LEU A 308 7.71 -12.69 -19.35
C LEU A 308 6.34 -12.55 -18.66
N LYS A 309 5.85 -11.32 -18.61
CA LYS A 309 4.62 -10.93 -17.92
C LYS A 309 3.56 -10.50 -18.95
N PHE A 310 2.37 -11.06 -18.83
CA PHE A 310 1.17 -10.66 -19.55
C PHE A 310 0.27 -9.84 -18.63
N THR A 311 -0.32 -8.77 -19.14
CA THR A 311 -1.27 -7.92 -18.41
C THR A 311 -2.53 -7.70 -19.23
N LEU A 312 -3.69 -7.78 -18.58
CA LEU A 312 -4.99 -7.42 -19.12
C LEU A 312 -5.61 -6.40 -18.15
N ASN A 313 -5.97 -5.24 -18.66
CA ASN A 313 -6.77 -4.25 -17.96
C ASN A 313 -8.09 -4.08 -18.70
N PHE A 314 -9.21 -4.31 -18.04
CA PHE A 314 -10.54 -4.04 -18.56
C PHE A 314 -11.21 -2.99 -17.67
N TYR A 315 -11.91 -2.04 -18.27
CA TYR A 315 -12.74 -1.08 -17.55
C TYR A 315 -14.14 -1.04 -18.17
N ASN A 316 -15.12 -0.69 -17.35
CA ASN A 316 -16.46 -0.37 -17.78
C ASN A 316 -17.00 0.82 -16.97
N ASN A 317 -17.80 1.64 -17.62
CA ASN A 317 -18.48 2.79 -17.04
C ASN A 317 -19.91 2.83 -17.58
N TYR A 318 -20.87 3.03 -16.71
CA TYR A 318 -22.28 3.20 -17.07
C TYR A 318 -22.87 4.39 -16.32
N ASP A 319 -23.64 5.22 -17.00
CA ASP A 319 -24.48 6.27 -16.40
C ASP A 319 -25.83 6.27 -17.12
N SER A 320 -26.92 6.02 -16.38
CA SER A 320 -28.26 6.02 -16.98
C SER A 320 -28.75 7.42 -17.37
N LYS A 321 -28.12 8.48 -16.85
CA LYS A 321 -28.40 9.88 -17.19
C LYS A 321 -27.08 10.66 -17.32
N PRO A 322 -26.32 10.47 -18.41
CA PRO A 322 -25.08 11.21 -18.62
C PRO A 322 -25.34 12.72 -18.69
N PRO A 323 -24.35 13.58 -18.35
CA PRO A 323 -24.54 15.02 -18.26
C PRO A 323 -24.97 15.71 -19.56
N VAL A 324 -24.68 15.09 -20.71
CA VAL A 324 -25.01 15.61 -22.04
C VAL A 324 -26.08 14.73 -22.67
N GLU A 325 -27.22 15.33 -23.00
CA GLU A 325 -28.35 14.65 -23.62
C GLU A 325 -27.94 13.98 -24.95
N GLY A 326 -28.36 12.74 -25.17
CA GLY A 326 -27.99 11.94 -26.35
C GLY A 326 -26.64 11.23 -26.27
N SER A 327 -25.88 11.38 -25.17
CA SER A 327 -24.63 10.63 -24.97
C SER A 327 -24.87 9.14 -24.78
N GLN A 328 -23.87 8.32 -25.13
CA GLN A 328 -23.89 6.89 -24.83
C GLN A 328 -23.91 6.68 -23.31
N THR A 329 -24.71 5.71 -22.88
CA THR A 329 -24.89 5.40 -21.45
C THR A 329 -23.91 4.34 -20.95
N PHE A 330 -23.16 3.69 -21.85
CA PHE A 330 -22.21 2.63 -21.51
C PHE A 330 -20.92 2.76 -22.31
N ASP A 331 -19.79 2.81 -21.60
CA ASP A 331 -18.44 2.82 -22.16
C ASP A 331 -17.62 1.65 -21.57
N TYR A 332 -16.77 1.02 -22.38
CA TYR A 332 -15.88 -0.04 -21.94
C TYR A 332 -14.61 -0.09 -22.79
N GLY A 333 -13.52 -0.58 -22.19
CA GLY A 333 -12.27 -0.77 -22.91
C GLY A 333 -11.44 -1.90 -22.33
N ALA A 334 -10.62 -2.52 -23.19
CA ALA A 334 -9.68 -3.57 -22.82
C ALA A 334 -8.29 -3.24 -23.36
N THR A 335 -7.28 -3.34 -22.49
CA THR A 335 -5.87 -3.15 -22.84
C THR A 335 -5.09 -4.41 -22.49
N TYR A 336 -4.40 -4.95 -23.49
CA TYR A 336 -3.50 -6.11 -23.36
C TYR A 336 -2.06 -5.63 -23.43
N GLY A 337 -1.18 -6.15 -22.58
CA GLY A 337 0.22 -5.79 -22.52
C GLY A 337 1.13 -7.00 -22.32
N ILE A 338 2.30 -6.96 -22.94
CA ILE A 338 3.36 -7.96 -22.78
C ILE A 338 4.61 -7.22 -22.32
N THR A 339 5.24 -7.67 -21.24
CA THR A 339 6.49 -7.10 -20.71
C THR A 339 7.51 -8.22 -20.55
N TYR A 340 8.69 -8.03 -21.13
CA TYR A 340 9.83 -8.91 -20.95
C TYR A 340 10.95 -8.17 -20.18
N LYS A 341 11.53 -8.83 -19.18
CA LYS A 341 12.68 -8.33 -18.42
C LYS A 341 13.91 -9.17 -18.77
N PHE A 342 14.97 -8.54 -19.24
CA PHE A 342 16.26 -9.21 -19.52
C PHE A 342 17.20 -9.15 -18.30
#